data_AF-A0A1F3BKE6-F1
#
_entry.id   AF-A0A1F3BKE6-F1
#
_cell.length_a   1.000
_cell.length_b   1.000
_cell.length_c   1.000
_cell.angle_alpha   90.00
_cell.angle_beta   90.00
_cell.angle_gamma   90.00
#
_symmetry.space_group_name_H-M   'P 1'
#
loop_
_entity.id
_entity.type
_entity.pdbx_description
1 polymer ?
#
loop_
_entity_poly.entity_id
_entity_poly.type
_entity_poly.pdbx_seq_one_letter_code
_entity_poly.pdbx_strand_id
1 'polypeptide(L)'
;MTMHGPFRYKAALAAFLFVAPTVTRAERVAGALLPDQARRIETNRYHVAKGYEDTLKFFRTVYPPAKYPRKPVVNQPGIKAVHIENPEARPGSWDGLNVYELMGETRVFVLVTPEKEKSGKDKKGRRR
;
A
#
# COMPACT_ATOMS: atom_id res chain seq x y z
N MET A 1 36.01 -61.07 -30.93
CA MET A 1 34.84 -60.99 -30.03
C MET A 1 35.11 -59.84 -29.05
N THR A 2 34.58 -58.64 -29.33
CA THR A 2 33.41 -58.00 -28.64
C THR A 2 33.73 -57.65 -27.19
N MET A 3 33.55 -56.43 -26.65
CA MET A 3 32.92 -55.17 -27.06
C MET A 3 33.45 -54.04 -26.14
N HIS A 4 33.29 -52.80 -26.58
CA HIS A 4 33.50 -51.54 -25.83
C HIS A 4 32.63 -51.43 -24.56
N GLY A 5 33.10 -50.68 -23.56
CA GLY A 5 32.28 -50.17 -22.45
C GLY A 5 32.90 -48.90 -21.81
N PRO A 6 32.09 -47.91 -21.37
CA PRO A 6 32.32 -46.52 -21.74
C PRO A 6 32.71 -45.58 -20.57
N PHE A 7 33.32 -44.47 -20.97
CA PHE A 7 33.50 -43.17 -20.31
C PHE A 7 32.79 -42.95 -18.96
N ARG A 8 33.60 -42.66 -17.93
CA ARG A 8 33.15 -42.22 -16.61
C ARG A 8 32.83 -40.72 -16.65
N TYR A 9 31.59 -40.37 -17.00
CA TYR A 9 31.12 -38.99 -16.90
C TYR A 9 30.78 -38.65 -15.44
N LYS A 10 31.51 -37.69 -14.87
CA LYS A 10 31.20 -37.08 -13.58
C LYS A 10 29.87 -36.31 -13.72
N ALA A 11 28.82 -36.78 -13.07
CA ALA A 11 27.57 -36.04 -12.96
C ALA A 11 27.78 -34.84 -12.03
N ALA A 12 27.94 -33.64 -12.59
CA ALA A 12 27.79 -32.39 -11.87
C ALA A 12 26.30 -32.02 -11.89
N LEU A 13 25.61 -32.24 -10.77
CA LEU A 13 24.23 -31.82 -10.59
C LEU A 13 24.22 -30.31 -10.29
N ALA A 14 24.01 -29.49 -11.32
CA ALA A 14 23.78 -28.06 -11.16
C ALA A 14 22.33 -27.82 -10.73
N ALA A 15 22.11 -27.52 -9.45
CA ALA A 15 20.81 -27.10 -8.94
C ALA A 15 20.58 -25.62 -9.31
N PHE A 16 19.80 -25.39 -10.38
CA PHE A 16 19.26 -24.06 -10.67
C PHE A 16 18.14 -23.75 -9.68
N LEU A 17 18.43 -22.91 -8.68
CA LEU A 17 17.41 -22.29 -7.84
C LEU A 17 16.59 -21.32 -8.69
N PHE A 18 15.40 -21.77 -9.09
CA PHE A 18 14.39 -20.93 -9.73
C PHE A 18 13.90 -19.92 -8.69
N VAL A 19 14.47 -18.70 -8.70
CA VAL A 19 13.90 -17.57 -7.95
C VAL A 19 12.64 -17.16 -8.70
N ALA A 20 11.49 -17.64 -8.24
CA ALA A 20 10.20 -17.18 -8.75
C ALA A 20 10.08 -15.68 -8.43
N PRO A 21 9.71 -14.82 -9.41
CA PRO A 21 9.37 -13.44 -9.11
C PRO A 21 8.15 -13.45 -8.19
N THR A 22 8.33 -13.02 -6.94
CA THR A 22 7.20 -12.77 -6.05
C THR A 22 6.40 -11.63 -6.66
N VAL A 23 5.26 -11.95 -7.28
CA VAL A 23 4.27 -10.96 -7.69
C VAL A 23 3.75 -10.33 -6.40
N THR A 24 4.27 -9.16 -6.07
CA THR A 24 3.80 -8.34 -4.96
C THR A 24 2.38 -7.90 -5.27
N ARG A 25 1.42 -8.51 -4.58
CA ARG A 25 0.01 -8.14 -4.62
C ARG A 25 -0.12 -6.83 -3.86
N ALA A 26 -0.46 -5.74 -4.56
CA ALA A 26 -0.73 -4.43 -3.95
C ALA A 26 -1.60 -4.58 -2.70
N GLU A 27 -1.06 -4.17 -1.55
CA GLU A 27 -1.72 -4.30 -0.26
C GLU A 27 -2.93 -3.36 -0.22
N ARG A 28 -4.10 -3.90 0.18
CA ARG A 28 -5.34 -3.14 0.30
C ARG A 28 -5.60 -2.80 1.76
N VAL A 29 -5.69 -1.52 2.08
CA VAL A 29 -5.97 -1.00 3.43
C VAL A 29 -7.28 -0.24 3.40
N ALA A 30 -8.32 -0.76 4.06
CA ALA A 30 -9.68 -0.19 4.02
C ALA A 30 -10.19 0.07 2.59
N GLY A 31 -9.75 -0.75 1.62
CA GLY A 31 -10.07 -0.60 0.20
C GLY A 31 -9.09 0.27 -0.61
N ALA A 32 -8.18 1.01 0.04
CA ALA A 32 -7.11 1.75 -0.64
C ALA A 32 -5.99 0.80 -1.08
N LEU A 33 -5.66 0.81 -2.36
CA LEU A 33 -4.43 0.26 -2.91
C LEU A 33 -3.21 1.11 -2.51
N LEU A 34 -2.19 0.46 -1.98
CA LEU A 34 -0.88 1.04 -1.70
C LEU A 34 0.20 0.50 -2.67
N PRO A 35 1.31 1.24 -2.86
CA PRO A 35 2.46 0.74 -3.61
C PRO A 35 2.99 -0.57 -3.01
N ASP A 36 3.56 -1.41 -3.86
CA ASP A 36 4.26 -2.61 -3.41
C ASP A 36 5.39 -2.26 -2.43
N GLN A 37 5.66 -3.18 -1.50
CA GLN A 37 6.65 -3.00 -0.43
C GLN A 37 6.29 -1.86 0.55
N ALA A 38 5.02 -1.44 0.59
CA ALA A 38 4.53 -0.61 1.69
C ALA A 38 4.62 -1.41 3.01
N ARG A 39 5.31 -0.88 4.01
CA ARG A 39 5.45 -1.50 5.32
C ARG A 39 4.70 -0.68 6.36
N ARG A 40 3.78 -1.31 7.09
CA ARG A 40 3.08 -0.66 8.20
C ARG A 40 4.07 -0.25 9.30
N ILE A 41 4.09 1.03 9.64
CA ILE A 41 4.87 1.61 10.75
C ILE A 41 3.97 1.79 11.97
N GLU A 42 2.75 2.29 11.74
CA GLU A 42 1.76 2.60 12.78
C GLU A 42 0.36 2.25 12.26
N THR A 43 -0.67 2.43 13.09
CA THR A 43 -2.05 2.32 12.64
C THR A 43 -2.33 3.28 11.48
N ASN A 44 -2.71 2.70 10.34
CA ASN A 44 -2.93 3.40 9.08
C ASN A 44 -1.74 4.18 8.50
N ARG A 45 -0.53 4.08 9.08
CA ARG A 45 0.69 4.70 8.54
C ARG A 45 1.62 3.65 7.95
N TYR A 46 2.09 3.92 6.75
CA TYR A 46 2.92 3.00 5.97
C TYR A 46 4.16 3.73 5.45
N HIS A 47 5.33 3.10 5.61
CA HIS A 47 6.55 3.46 4.93
C HIS A 47 6.50 2.88 3.52
N VAL A 48 6.88 3.66 2.51
CA VAL A 48 6.98 3.19 1.13
C VAL A 48 8.45 3.23 0.74
N ALA A 49 8.97 2.10 0.24
CA ALA A 49 10.38 2.00 -0.16
C ALA A 49 10.76 2.89 -1.36
N LYS A 50 9.78 3.25 -2.20
CA LYS A 50 9.95 4.18 -3.32
C LYS A 50 10.00 5.62 -2.84
N GLY A 51 10.74 6.46 -3.54
CA GLY A 51 10.76 7.91 -3.30
C GLY A 51 9.41 8.58 -3.54
N TYR A 52 9.29 9.84 -3.11
CA TYR A 52 8.03 10.58 -3.10
C TYR A 52 7.44 10.72 -4.50
N GLU A 53 8.25 11.14 -5.48
CA GLU A 53 7.79 11.35 -6.86
C GLU A 53 7.30 10.06 -7.51
N ASP A 54 7.98 8.94 -7.31
CA ASP A 54 7.57 7.65 -7.86
C ASP A 54 6.32 7.10 -7.17
N THR A 55 6.19 7.35 -5.87
CA THR A 55 4.96 7.06 -5.12
C THR A 55 3.79 7.88 -5.66
N LEU A 56 4.00 9.16 -5.98
CA LEU A 56 2.97 9.99 -6.62
C LEU A 56 2.62 9.51 -8.03
N LYS A 57 3.59 9.03 -8.82
CA LYS A 57 3.31 8.43 -10.14
C LYS A 57 2.43 7.18 -10.02
N PHE A 58 2.71 6.32 -9.04
CA PHE A 58 1.86 5.17 -8.73
C PHE A 58 0.43 5.62 -8.43
N PHE A 59 0.26 6.58 -7.50
CA PHE A 59 -1.08 7.05 -7.15
C PHE A 59 -1.78 7.82 -8.26
N ARG A 60 -1.07 8.46 -9.20
CA ARG A 60 -1.68 9.03 -10.42
C ARG A 60 -2.26 7.96 -11.33
N THR A 61 -1.63 6.79 -11.37
CA THR A 61 -2.10 5.65 -12.18
C THR A 61 -3.33 5.00 -11.55
N VAL A 62 -3.30 4.78 -10.23
CA VAL A 62 -4.39 4.08 -9.53
C VAL A 62 -5.55 5.02 -9.16
N TYR A 63 -5.25 6.28 -8.84
CA TYR A 63 -6.20 7.33 -8.47
C TYR A 63 -6.00 8.56 -9.37
N PRO A 64 -6.58 8.54 -10.60
CA PRO A 64 -6.43 9.62 -11.56
C PRO A 64 -6.91 10.98 -11.00
N PRO A 65 -6.17 12.08 -11.23
CA PRO A 65 -6.55 13.41 -10.72
C PRO A 65 -7.94 13.89 -11.13
N ALA A 66 -8.46 13.45 -12.28
CA ALA A 66 -9.79 13.79 -12.74
C ALA A 66 -10.91 13.26 -11.81
N LYS A 67 -10.66 12.15 -11.11
CA LYS A 67 -11.62 11.51 -10.20
C LYS A 67 -11.24 11.68 -8.72
N TYR A 68 -9.94 11.77 -8.43
CA TYR A 68 -9.39 11.84 -7.08
C TYR A 68 -8.60 13.14 -6.94
N PRO A 69 -9.24 14.24 -6.49
CA PRO A 69 -8.60 15.54 -6.43
C PRO A 69 -7.45 15.53 -5.43
N ARG A 70 -6.44 16.35 -5.71
CA ARG A 70 -5.22 16.47 -4.91
C ARG A 70 -5.17 17.84 -4.28
N LYS A 71 -5.01 17.90 -2.96
CA LYS A 71 -4.84 19.14 -2.22
C LYS A 71 -3.40 19.20 -1.69
N PRO A 72 -2.65 20.27 -1.99
CA PRO A 72 -1.35 20.46 -1.35
C PRO A 72 -1.60 20.61 0.16
N VAL A 73 -0.81 19.90 0.96
CA VAL A 73 -0.76 20.13 2.40
C VAL A 73 0.30 21.20 2.63
N VAL A 74 0.02 22.18 3.49
CA VAL A 74 0.87 23.37 3.70
C VAL A 74 2.34 22.96 3.83
N ASN A 75 3.16 23.47 2.91
CA ASN A 75 4.59 23.14 2.84
C ASN A 75 5.31 23.75 4.05
N GLN A 76 5.84 22.89 4.92
CA GLN A 76 6.84 23.27 5.91
C GLN A 76 8.23 23.04 5.32
N PRO A 77 9.26 23.79 5.75
CA PRO A 77 10.63 23.56 5.28
C PRO A 77 11.04 22.08 5.47
N GLY A 78 11.45 21.43 4.38
CA GLY A 78 11.89 20.03 4.40
C GLY A 78 10.77 18.97 4.41
N ILE A 79 9.51 19.37 4.28
CA ILE A 79 8.36 18.45 4.18
C ILE A 79 7.64 18.67 2.86
N LYS A 80 7.52 17.62 2.04
CA LYS A 80 6.63 17.60 0.86
C LYS A 80 5.41 16.79 1.22
N ALA A 81 4.21 17.30 0.97
CA ALA A 81 3.00 16.56 1.27
C ALA A 81 1.85 16.87 0.32
N VAL A 82 1.06 15.84 0.00
CA VAL A 82 -0.17 15.95 -0.76
C VAL A 82 -1.24 15.08 -0.15
N HIS A 83 -2.45 15.62 -0.11
CA HIS A 83 -3.65 14.89 0.24
C HIS A 83 -4.36 14.46 -1.04
N ILE A 84 -4.76 13.19 -1.12
CA ILE A 84 -5.58 12.62 -2.19
C ILE A 84 -6.93 12.28 -1.60
N GLU A 85 -7.99 12.88 -2.13
CA GLU A 85 -9.36 12.65 -1.65
C GLU A 85 -10.00 11.48 -2.36
N ASN A 86 -10.85 10.73 -1.65
CA ASN A 86 -11.77 9.75 -2.22
C ASN A 86 -13.21 10.30 -2.20
N PRO A 87 -13.71 10.88 -3.30
CA PRO A 87 -15.09 11.39 -3.35
C PRO A 87 -16.17 10.31 -3.19
N GLU A 88 -15.80 9.04 -3.33
CA GLU A 88 -16.71 7.88 -3.22
C GLU A 88 -16.57 7.15 -1.88
N ALA A 89 -15.97 7.79 -0.87
CA ALA A 89 -15.76 7.20 0.44
C ALA A 89 -17.09 6.76 1.08
N ARG A 90 -17.11 5.50 1.55
CA ARG A 90 -18.20 4.90 2.32
C ARG A 90 -17.76 4.71 3.78
N PRO A 91 -18.69 4.65 4.74
CA PRO A 91 -18.35 4.31 6.13
C PRO A 91 -17.53 3.01 6.19
N GLY A 92 -16.44 3.01 6.95
CA GLY A 92 -15.52 1.87 7.06
C GLY A 92 -14.52 1.72 5.90
N SER A 93 -14.56 2.59 4.90
CA SER A 93 -13.59 2.62 3.80
C SER A 93 -12.66 3.84 3.87
N TRP A 94 -11.61 3.82 3.06
CA TRP A 94 -10.70 4.95 2.99
C TRP A 94 -11.37 6.24 2.48
N ASP A 95 -11.18 7.32 3.22
CA ASP A 95 -11.66 8.66 2.94
C ASP A 95 -10.66 9.46 2.09
N GLY A 96 -9.38 9.18 2.30
CA GLY A 96 -8.30 9.83 1.58
C GLY A 96 -6.93 9.29 1.98
N LEU A 97 -5.90 9.82 1.32
CA LEU A 97 -4.51 9.45 1.56
C LEU A 97 -3.68 10.72 1.76
N ASN A 98 -2.89 10.76 2.83
CA ASN A 98 -1.81 11.74 2.95
C ASN A 98 -0.51 11.07 2.54
N VAL A 99 0.11 11.56 1.47
CA VAL A 99 1.43 11.14 1.02
C VAL A 99 2.40 12.24 1.39
N TYR A 100 3.47 11.91 2.12
CA TYR A 100 4.45 12.90 2.54
C TYR A 100 5.87 12.35 2.55
N GLU A 101 6.82 13.23 2.30
CA GLU A 101 8.26 12.99 2.42
C GLU A 101 8.77 13.70 3.68
N LEU A 102 9.43 12.96 4.55
CA LEU A 102 10.09 13.50 5.75
C LEU A 102 11.47 12.87 5.86
N MET A 103 12.53 13.69 5.90
CA MET A 103 13.92 13.23 6.00
C MET A 103 14.31 12.22 4.91
N GLY A 104 13.76 12.36 3.69
CA GLY A 104 14.02 11.47 2.57
C GLY A 104 13.20 10.17 2.58
N GLU A 105 12.41 9.91 3.62
CA GLU A 105 11.51 8.76 3.68
C GLU A 105 10.11 9.14 3.19
N THR A 106 9.53 8.29 2.34
CA THR A 106 8.15 8.47 1.88
C THR A 106 7.19 7.69 2.77
N ARG A 107 6.17 8.38 3.25
CA ARG A 107 5.17 7.83 4.15
C ARG A 107 3.77 8.10 3.59
N VAL A 108 2.89 7.13 3.79
CA VAL A 108 1.49 7.20 3.39
C VAL A 108 0.62 6.97 4.62
N PHE A 109 -0.30 7.90 4.88
CA PHE A 109 -1.33 7.74 5.90
C PHE A 109 -2.69 7.55 5.25
N VAL A 110 -3.37 6.47 5.60
CA VAL A 110 -4.70 6.13 5.09
C VAL A 110 -5.74 6.70 6.05
N LEU A 111 -6.50 7.68 5.60
CA LEU A 111 -7.65 8.20 6.32
C LEU A 111 -8.82 7.25 6.08
N VAL A 112 -9.54 6.87 7.14
CA VAL A 112 -10.69 5.96 7.06
C VAL A 112 -11.90 6.70 7.60
N THR A 113 -13.01 6.70 6.85
CA THR A 113 -14.27 7.25 7.32
C THR A 113 -14.76 6.36 8.48
N PRO A 114 -14.92 6.90 9.69
CA PRO A 114 -15.39 6.10 10.81
C PRO A 114 -16.77 5.53 10.48
N GLU A 115 -17.00 4.25 10.80
CA GLU A 115 -18.37 3.73 10.79
C GLU A 115 -19.18 4.56 11.79
N LYS A 116 -20.37 5.00 11.39
CA LYS A 116 -21.31 5.57 12.35
C LYS A 116 -21.62 4.45 13.34
N GLU A 117 -21.01 4.49 14.52
CA GLU A 117 -21.52 3.74 15.65
C GLU A 117 -23.01 4.06 15.73
N LYS A 118 -23.85 3.02 15.65
CA LYS A 118 -25.26 3.19 15.98
C LYS A 118 -25.26 3.68 17.42
N SER A 119 -25.50 4.97 17.60
CA SER A 119 -25.70 5.55 18.92
C SER A 119 -26.70 4.66 19.64
N GLY A 120 -26.31 4.18 20.81
CA GLY A 120 -27.17 3.41 21.70
C GLY A 120 -28.41 4.25 22.00
N LYS A 121 -29.45 4.07 21.20
CA LYS A 121 -30.81 4.49 21.51
C LYS A 121 -31.34 3.50 22.54
N ASP A 122 -30.79 3.55 23.76
CA ASP A 122 -31.31 2.80 24.89
C ASP A 122 -31.92 3.77 25.91
N LYS A 123 -33.27 3.75 25.90
CA LYS A 123 -34.19 4.08 27.00
C LYS A 123 -34.40 5.55 27.37
N LYS A 124 -35.12 6.27 26.50
CA LYS A 124 -36.27 7.05 26.98
C LYS A 124 -37.45 6.09 27.14
N GLY A 125 -37.66 5.62 28.37
CA GLY A 125 -38.71 4.65 28.69
C GLY A 125 -39.06 4.61 30.17
N ARG A 126 -39.85 5.62 30.61
CA ARG A 126 -41.01 5.49 31.51
C ARG A 126 -40.92 4.44 32.65
N ARG A 127 -40.74 4.94 33.88
CA ARG A 127 -41.23 4.40 35.19
C ARG A 127 -40.68 5.39 36.24
N ARG A 128 -41.41 5.90 37.21
CA ARG A 128 -42.81 5.93 37.59
C ARG A 128 -42.94 7.12 38.54
#